data_AF-A0A3N5T3D8-F1
#
_entry.id   AF-A0A3N5T3D8-F1
#
_cell.length_a   1.000
_cell.length_b   1.000
_cell.length_c   1.000
_cell.angle_alpha   90.00
_cell.angle_beta   90.00
_cell.angle_gamma   90.00
#
_symmetry.space_group_name_H-M   'P 1'
#
loop_
_entity.id
_entity.type
_entity.pdbx_description
1 polymer ?
#
loop_
_entity_poly.entity_id
_entity_poly.type
_entity_poly.pdbx_seq_one_letter_code
_entity_poly.pdbx_strand_id
1 'polypeptide(L)'
;DAYNRYSGAAGLWQLLPATARHYGIRVDRGLDQRFEPEASTKAASLYLKDLISIVGKESMLLVLAAYNAGDATIVFALKQIPDPVKDRNFWYLYKNNLIPEETRQYVLRILALILCYSSTI
;
A
#
# COMPACT_ATOMS: atom_id res chain seq x y z
N ASP A 1 -2.97 -16.85 12.80
CA ASP A 1 -1.83 -16.17 12.14
C ASP A 1 -2.31 -15.10 11.18
N ALA A 2 -1.53 -14.03 11.01
CA ALA A 2 -1.87 -12.91 10.12
C ALA A 2 -1.72 -13.29 8.64
N TYR A 3 -2.64 -14.11 8.11
CA TYR A 3 -2.64 -14.59 6.73
C TYR A 3 -4.01 -14.37 6.08
N ASN A 4 -4.01 -13.75 4.89
CA ASN A 4 -5.20 -13.53 4.09
C ASN A 4 -5.34 -14.62 3.01
N ARG A 5 -6.35 -15.47 3.13
CA ARG A 5 -6.60 -16.58 2.19
C ARG A 5 -7.01 -16.16 0.77
N TYR A 6 -7.50 -14.94 0.59
CA TYR A 6 -7.99 -14.46 -0.71
C TYR A 6 -6.86 -13.84 -1.52
N SER A 7 -6.05 -12.98 -0.91
CA SER A 7 -4.94 -12.31 -1.59
C SER A 7 -3.60 -13.03 -1.43
N GLY A 8 -3.47 -13.89 -0.41
CA GLY A 8 -2.20 -14.50 -0.03
C GLY A 8 -1.28 -13.57 0.77
N ALA A 9 -1.73 -12.37 1.15
CA ALA A 9 -0.99 -11.45 2.01
C ALA A 9 -0.71 -12.07 3.38
N ALA A 10 0.48 -11.84 3.95
CA ALA A 10 0.87 -12.45 5.22
C ALA A 10 1.78 -11.58 6.09
N GLY A 11 1.83 -11.90 7.38
CA GLY A 11 2.73 -11.30 8.35
C GLY A 11 2.28 -9.93 8.85
N LEU A 12 3.13 -9.27 9.63
CA LEU A 12 2.83 -7.96 10.23
C LEU A 12 2.48 -6.91 9.17
N TRP A 13 3.24 -6.89 8.08
CA TRP A 13 3.12 -5.91 7.01
C TRP A 13 2.18 -6.31 5.88
N GLN A 14 1.51 -7.47 6.01
CA GLN A 14 0.58 -8.02 5.02
C GLN A 14 1.15 -8.02 3.58
N LEU A 15 2.41 -8.43 3.42
CA LEU A 15 3.06 -8.47 2.12
C LEU A 15 2.54 -9.64 1.26
N LEU A 16 2.28 -9.37 -0.02
CA LEU A 16 2.01 -10.42 -0.99
C LEU A 16 3.29 -11.24 -1.25
N PRO A 17 3.18 -12.55 -1.59
CA PRO A 17 4.34 -13.39 -1.83
C PRO A 17 5.28 -12.86 -2.91
N ALA A 18 4.72 -12.30 -3.99
CA ALA A 18 5.50 -11.73 -5.08
C ALA A 18 6.26 -10.47 -4.64
N THR A 19 5.60 -9.56 -3.93
CA THR A 19 6.20 -8.34 -3.36
C THR A 19 7.30 -8.69 -2.37
N ALA A 20 7.05 -9.61 -1.45
CA ALA A 20 8.03 -10.07 -0.48
C ALA A 20 9.30 -10.60 -1.16
N ARG A 21 9.15 -11.48 -2.16
CA ARG A 21 10.30 -12.00 -2.93
C ARG A 21 11.03 -10.91 -3.72
N HIS A 22 10.30 -9.96 -4.29
CA HIS A 22 10.90 -8.82 -5.01
C HIS A 22 11.83 -8.01 -4.09
N TYR A 23 11.45 -7.81 -2.83
CA TYR A 23 12.27 -7.12 -1.82
C TYR A 23 13.21 -8.05 -1.04
N GLY A 24 13.48 -9.24 -1.57
CA GLY A 24 14.60 -10.08 -1.13
C GLY A 24 14.34 -10.95 0.09
N ILE A 25 13.08 -11.14 0.51
CA ILE A 25 12.75 -12.07 1.60
C ILE A 25 12.15 -13.37 1.06
N ARG A 26 12.50 -14.49 1.70
CA ARG A 26 12.13 -15.83 1.24
C ARG A 26 10.68 -16.15 1.58
N VAL A 27 9.95 -16.64 0.58
CA VAL A 27 8.57 -17.13 0.71
C VAL A 27 8.44 -18.43 -0.07
N ASP A 28 8.62 -19.55 0.63
CA ASP A 28 8.41 -20.91 0.10
C ASP A 28 7.73 -21.83 1.14
N ARG A 29 7.58 -23.11 0.80
CA ARG A 29 6.86 -24.09 1.64
C ARG A 29 7.54 -24.38 2.98
N GLY A 30 8.86 -24.21 3.08
CA GLY A 30 9.63 -24.52 4.27
C GLY A 30 9.91 -23.30 5.15
N LEU A 31 9.94 -22.10 4.55
CA LEU A 31 10.14 -20.85 5.28
C LEU A 31 9.40 -19.70 4.62
N ASP A 32 8.61 -18.99 5.42
CA ASP A 32 7.94 -17.75 5.04
C ASP A 32 8.39 -16.61 5.95
N GLN A 33 9.40 -15.87 5.48
CA GLN A 33 10.00 -14.77 6.23
C GLN A 33 9.10 -13.53 6.34
N ARG A 34 7.89 -13.57 5.76
CA ARG A 34 6.87 -12.54 6.02
C ARG A 34 6.42 -12.54 7.49
N PHE A 35 6.55 -13.68 8.18
CA PHE A 35 6.26 -13.78 9.61
C PHE A 35 7.43 -13.38 10.52
N GLU A 36 8.63 -13.15 9.95
CA GLU A 36 9.79 -12.65 10.68
C GLU A 36 9.73 -11.11 10.75
N PRO A 37 9.58 -10.48 11.93
CA PRO A 37 9.37 -9.04 12.02
C PRO A 37 10.49 -8.21 11.39
N GLU A 38 11.76 -8.60 11.59
CA GLU A 38 12.90 -7.85 11.03
C GLU A 38 12.94 -7.92 9.50
N ALA A 39 12.89 -9.13 8.94
CA ALA A 39 12.92 -9.35 7.50
C ALA A 39 11.72 -8.68 6.80
N SER A 40 10.51 -8.89 7.32
CA SER A 40 9.29 -8.29 6.76
C SER A 40 9.28 -6.76 6.87
N THR A 41 9.78 -6.19 7.97
CA THR A 41 9.90 -4.73 8.14
C THR A 41 10.89 -4.13 7.15
N LYS A 42 12.04 -4.78 6.93
CA LYS A 42 13.00 -4.33 5.91
C LYS A 42 12.38 -4.33 4.52
N ALA A 43 11.70 -5.42 4.14
CA ALA A 43 11.01 -5.52 2.86
C ALA A 43 9.90 -4.46 2.69
N ALA A 44 9.05 -4.29 3.70
CA ALA A 44 7.99 -3.29 3.67
C ALA A 44 8.53 -1.85 3.60
N SER A 45 9.63 -1.56 4.29
CA SER A 45 10.27 -0.24 4.27
C SER A 45 10.85 0.09 2.88
N LEU A 46 11.48 -0.89 2.22
CA LEU A 46 11.95 -0.74 0.84
C LEU A 46 10.78 -0.53 -0.11
N TYR A 47 9.71 -1.31 0.05
CA TYR A 47 8.51 -1.14 -0.75
C TYR A 47 7.89 0.25 -0.62
N LEU A 48 7.70 0.72 0.62
CA LEU A 48 7.19 2.07 0.88
C LEU A 48 8.09 3.15 0.27
N LYS A 49 9.41 3.00 0.36
CA LYS A 49 10.37 3.93 -0.24
C LYS A 49 10.20 4.01 -1.77
N ASP A 50 10.00 2.87 -2.43
CA ASP A 50 9.80 2.84 -3.88
C ASP A 50 8.46 3.46 -4.26
N LEU A 51 7.39 3.16 -3.51
CA LEU A 51 6.09 3.79 -3.71
C LEU A 51 6.15 5.32 -3.57
N ILE A 52 6.82 5.83 -2.52
CA ILE A 52 7.04 7.26 -2.32
C ILE A 52 7.77 7.88 -3.52
N SER A 53 8.74 7.17 -4.09
CA SER A 53 9.49 7.62 -5.26
C SER A 53 8.63 7.66 -6.53
N ILE A 54 7.69 6.72 -6.68
CA ILE A 54 6.78 6.63 -7.83
C ILE A 54 5.66 7.67 -7.76
N VAL A 55 4.99 7.80 -6.62
CA VAL A 55 3.81 8.68 -6.49
C VAL A 55 4.13 10.08 -5.99
N GLY A 56 5.31 10.29 -5.41
CA GLY A 56 5.75 11.56 -4.85
C GLY A 56 5.48 11.67 -3.34
N LYS A 57 6.44 12.24 -2.62
CA LYS A 57 6.46 12.34 -1.15
C LYS A 57 5.30 13.14 -0.56
N GLU A 58 4.85 14.18 -1.25
CA GLU A 58 3.72 15.02 -0.81
C GLU A 58 2.36 14.31 -0.93
N SER A 59 2.33 13.10 -1.48
CA SER A 59 1.09 12.36 -1.79
C SER A 59 0.91 11.12 -0.91
N MET A 60 1.00 11.27 0.41
CA MET A 60 0.92 10.14 1.36
C MET A 60 -0.34 9.27 1.19
N LEU A 61 -1.50 9.85 0.89
CA LEU A 61 -2.72 9.06 0.63
C LEU A 61 -2.61 8.23 -0.66
N LEU A 62 -1.90 8.72 -1.68
CA LEU A 62 -1.60 7.93 -2.89
C LEU A 62 -0.58 6.83 -2.59
N VAL A 63 0.39 7.06 -1.71
CA VAL A 63 1.34 6.03 -1.26
C VAL A 63 0.59 4.88 -0.57
N LEU A 64 -0.32 5.20 0.36
CA LEU A 64 -1.16 4.19 1.03
C LEU A 64 -2.06 3.44 0.05
N ALA A 65 -2.65 4.15 -0.91
CA ALA A 65 -3.45 3.52 -1.96
C ALA A 65 -2.59 2.55 -2.80
N ALA A 66 -1.37 2.94 -3.16
CA ALA A 66 -0.45 2.11 -3.94
C ALA A 66 0.07 0.92 -3.15
N TYR A 67 0.26 1.06 -1.83
CA TYR A 67 0.66 -0.05 -0.97
C TYR A 67 -0.38 -1.18 -0.99
N ASN A 68 -1.67 -0.83 -0.97
CA ASN A 68 -2.75 -1.80 -1.03
C ASN A 68 -3.04 -2.31 -2.45
N ALA A 69 -3.15 -1.43 -3.45
CA ALA A 69 -3.60 -1.78 -4.80
C ALA A 69 -2.47 -2.15 -5.78
N GLY A 70 -1.21 -1.91 -5.39
CA GLY A 70 -0.06 -1.89 -6.28
C GLY A 70 0.15 -0.52 -6.92
N ASP A 71 1.43 -0.21 -7.19
CA ASP A 71 1.89 1.00 -7.87
C ASP A 71 1.30 1.14 -9.28
N ALA A 72 1.29 0.06 -10.06
CA ALA A 72 0.77 0.06 -11.42
C ALA A 72 -0.71 0.49 -11.48
N THR A 73 -1.53 0.02 -10.53
CA THR A 73 -2.96 0.38 -10.42
C THR A 73 -3.13 1.87 -10.19
N ILE A 74 -2.35 2.45 -9.26
CA ILE A 74 -2.43 3.88 -8.96
C ILE A 74 -1.89 4.72 -10.11
N VAL A 75 -0.76 4.34 -10.71
CA VAL A 75 -0.20 5.03 -11.87
C VAL A 75 -1.20 5.04 -13.04
N PHE A 76 -1.88 3.91 -13.28
CA PHE A 76 -2.94 3.84 -14.30
C PHE A 76 -4.12 4.75 -13.98
N ALA A 77 -4.59 4.78 -12.73
CA ALA A 77 -5.67 5.65 -12.30
C ALA A 77 -5.30 7.15 -12.42
N LEU A 78 -4.07 7.53 -12.08
CA LEU A 78 -3.58 8.90 -12.20
C LEU A 78 -3.49 9.38 -13.65
N LYS A 79 -3.23 8.48 -14.61
CA LYS A 79 -3.23 8.81 -16.04
C LYS A 79 -4.60 9.18 -16.60
N GLN A 80 -5.69 8.84 -15.89
CA GLN A 80 -7.06 9.17 -16.29
C GLN A 80 -7.48 10.59 -15.85
N ILE A 81 -6.63 11.29 -15.09
CA ILE A 81 -6.92 12.64 -14.61
C ILE A 81 -6.71 13.65 -15.75
N PRO A 82 -7.74 14.43 -16.14
CA PRO A 82 -7.62 15.40 -17.23
C PRO A 82 -6.66 16.55 -16.93
N ASP A 83 -6.68 17.08 -15.71
CA ASP A 83 -5.78 18.14 -15.24
C ASP A 83 -4.94 17.64 -14.05
N PRO A 84 -3.82 16.95 -14.31
CA PRO A 84 -2.98 16.41 -13.24
C PRO A 84 -2.26 17.50 -12.43
N VAL A 85 -2.18 18.74 -12.91
CA VAL A 85 -1.58 19.84 -12.12
C VAL A 85 -2.48 20.17 -10.94
N LYS A 86 -3.79 20.16 -11.16
CA LYS A 86 -4.79 20.50 -10.14
C LYS A 86 -5.28 19.29 -9.35
N ASP A 87 -5.52 18.18 -10.03
CA ASP A 87 -6.37 17.10 -9.52
C ASP A 87 -5.62 15.82 -9.15
N ARG A 88 -4.28 15.80 -9.27
CA ARG A 88 -3.45 14.63 -8.92
C ARG A 88 -3.37 14.38 -7.42
N ASN A 89 -4.44 13.85 -6.84
CA ASN A 89 -4.53 13.48 -5.44
C ASN A 89 -5.49 12.28 -5.23
N PHE A 90 -5.42 11.67 -4.05
CA PHE A 90 -6.25 10.52 -3.68
C PHE A 90 -7.75 10.81 -3.79
N TRP A 91 -8.19 12.01 -3.39
CA TRP A 91 -9.61 12.35 -3.34
C TRP A 91 -10.24 12.43 -4.72
N TYR A 92 -9.49 12.85 -5.74
CA TYR A 92 -9.96 12.78 -7.11
C TYR A 92 -10.21 11.33 -7.54
N LEU A 93 -9.25 10.43 -7.30
CA LEU A 93 -9.41 9.00 -7.61
C LEU A 93 -10.58 8.38 -6.84
N TYR A 94 -10.74 8.76 -5.58
CA TYR A 94 -11.83 8.33 -4.70
C TYR A 94 -13.20 8.77 -5.26
N LYS A 95 -13.38 10.06 -5.50
CA LYS A 95 -14.66 10.65 -5.93
C LYS A 95 -15.11 10.14 -7.31
N ASN A 96 -14.15 9.90 -8.21
CA ASN A 96 -14.43 9.45 -9.57
C ASN A 96 -14.39 7.91 -9.72
N ASN A 97 -14.31 7.17 -8.62
CA ASN A 97 -14.27 5.70 -8.60
C ASN A 97 -13.15 5.06 -9.45
N LEU A 98 -11.99 5.72 -9.55
CA LEU A 98 -10.89 5.29 -10.45
C LEU A 98 -9.97 4.22 -9.84
N ILE A 99 -10.18 3.85 -8.57
CA ILE A 99 -9.42 2.81 -7.85
C ILE A 99 -10.39 1.85 -7.15
N PRO A 100 -9.99 0.60 -6.82
CA PRO A 100 -10.87 -0.39 -6.20
C PRO A 100 -11.50 0.11 -4.88
N GLU A 101 -12.72 -0.37 -4.59
CA GLU A 101 -13.42 -0.04 -3.33
C GLU A 101 -12.63 -0.49 -2.10
N GLU A 102 -12.01 -1.68 -2.15
CA GLU A 102 -11.14 -2.17 -1.08
C GLU A 102 -10.01 -1.16 -0.77
N THR A 103 -9.39 -0.60 -1.81
CA THR A 103 -8.32 0.39 -1.67
C THR A 103 -8.82 1.70 -1.10
N ARG A 104 -9.99 2.18 -1.54
CA ARG A 104 -10.63 3.37 -0.97
C ARG A 104 -10.85 3.18 0.53
N GLN A 105 -11.45 2.06 0.92
CA GLN A 105 -11.70 1.74 2.32
C GLN A 105 -10.42 1.56 3.12
N TYR A 106 -9.41 0.91 2.54
CA TYR A 106 -8.10 0.73 3.19
C TYR A 106 -7.49 2.08 3.59
N VAL A 107 -7.43 3.04 2.66
CA VAL A 107 -6.86 4.37 2.94
C VAL A 107 -7.66 5.09 4.03
N LEU A 108 -9.00 5.06 3.96
CA LEU A 108 -9.85 5.68 4.97
C LEU A 108 -9.67 5.05 6.37
N ARG A 109 -9.52 3.73 6.46
CA ARG A 109 -9.27 3.03 7.73
C ARG A 109 -7.94 3.44 8.34
N ILE A 110 -6.88 3.52 7.53
CA ILE A 110 -5.56 3.98 8.00
C ILE A 110 -5.63 5.44 8.46
N LEU A 111 -6.31 6.30 7.72
CA LEU A 111 -6.50 7.70 8.11
C LEU A 111 -7.26 7.82 9.44
N ALA A 112 -8.34 7.05 9.62
CA ALA A 112 -9.10 7.02 10.86
C ALA A 112 -8.24 6.55 12.04
N LEU A 113 -7.44 5.51 11.86
CA LEU A 113 -6.50 5.05 12.89
C LEU A 113 -5.50 6.14 13.26
N ILE A 114 -4.84 6.75 12.26
CA ILE A 114 -3.88 7.85 12.49
C ILE A 114 -4.54 8.98 13.29
N LEU A 115 -5.76 9.39 12.94
CA LEU A 115 -6.49 10.44 13.64
C LEU A 115 -6.83 10.06 15.09
N CYS A 116 -7.30 8.84 15.33
CA CYS A 116 -7.58 8.35 16.69
C CYS A 116 -6.31 8.33 17.55
N TYR A 117 -5.20 7.81 17.01
CA TYR A 117 -3.93 7.77 17.75
C TYR A 117 -3.30 9.15 17.94
N SER A 118 -3.43 10.06 16.97
CA SER A 118 -2.93 11.45 17.10
C SER A 118 -3.73 12.28 18.10
N SER A 119 -4.96 11.85 18.43
CA SER A 119 -5.81 12.50 19.44
C SER A 119 -5.63 11.91 20.84
N THR A 120 -4.82 10.84 20.96
CA THR A 120 -4.56 10.12 22.21
C THR A 120 -3.18 10.45 22.80
N ILE A 121 -2.39 11.25 22.10
CA ILE A 121 -1.07 11.77 22.50
C ILE A 121 -1.19 13.29 22.63
#